data_AF-A0A2V9M1M7-F1
#
_entry.id   AF-A0A2V9M1M7-F1
#
_cell.length_a   1.000
_cell.length_b   1.000
_cell.length_c   1.000
_cell.angle_alpha   90.00
_cell.angle_beta   90.00
_cell.angle_gamma   90.00
#
_symmetry.space_group_name_H-M   'P 1'
#
loop_
_entity.id
_entity.type
_entity.pdbx_description
1 polymer ?
#
loop_
_entity_poly.entity_id
_entity_poly.type
_entity_poly.pdbx_seq_one_letter_code
_entity_poly.pdbx_strand_id
1 'polypeptide(L)'
;MFLFRAAALRAKEAGLPGEAERLVREFLDAYREQAALPIENLPYYTALFSLNAFAKSAKDHTAGDPVRRQAEAIHLDRFERCFPGEAPPRTDDAPRIGSRPSAFDSGARIITQYLTPHPPSRGGDPRECKKATLVQDAGTGRVTTRYEFDAATVVFAKRYTDDLGAHSYRVQRAFWECGFGRDSRFRVPKPMAFLPEKNLFLMRECPGAPLAALLGKGSREWTTGVREAAHWLAAFHRSSLRVGDPEPEWDSLKTFRLANRLVKAAAARPSERVLLLDLMHMLKERFAALPEGRLVVQTHGRFHHDHVFLSPEAVTVIDLDRSRPADPAKDVAEFVRVLRLAAFRAGVDEALTGEVTEAFLAECLGLVPAAAAGLPHYWLSFLVLSYLGHLRKAAPGGASAALRAFHEREIRRVREMRP
;
A
#
# COMPACT_ATOMS: atom_id res chain seq x y z
N MET A 1 -15.21 -29.59 20.57
CA MET A 1 -15.15 -29.85 19.11
C MET A 1 -15.81 -31.18 18.70
N PHE A 2 -15.56 -32.30 19.40
CA PHE A 2 -16.17 -33.61 19.10
C PHE A 2 -17.70 -33.68 19.33
N LEU A 3 -18.22 -33.00 20.36
CA LEU A 3 -19.67 -32.91 20.63
C LEU A 3 -20.45 -32.18 19.52
N PHE A 4 -19.87 -31.13 18.93
CA PHE A 4 -20.47 -30.38 17.81
C PHE A 4 -20.58 -31.22 16.54
N ARG A 5 -19.58 -32.06 16.26
CA ARG A 5 -19.61 -32.95 15.08
C ARG A 5 -20.69 -34.02 15.23
N ALA A 6 -20.85 -34.59 16.44
CA ALA A 6 -21.88 -35.57 16.76
C ALA A 6 -23.30 -34.98 16.75
N ALA A 7 -23.48 -33.77 17.29
CA ALA A 7 -24.75 -33.03 17.24
C ALA A 7 -25.14 -32.62 15.81
N ALA A 8 -24.18 -32.15 15.01
CA ALA A 8 -24.41 -31.80 13.61
C ALA A 8 -24.72 -33.04 12.75
N LEU A 9 -24.09 -34.18 13.02
CA LEU A 9 -24.42 -35.47 12.38
C LEU A 9 -25.86 -35.91 12.72
N ARG A 10 -26.26 -35.83 14.00
CA ARG A 10 -27.63 -36.15 14.44
C ARG A 10 -28.69 -35.20 13.88
N ALA A 11 -28.42 -33.89 13.84
CA ALA A 11 -29.34 -32.91 13.25
C ALA A 11 -29.48 -33.10 11.72
N LYS A 12 -28.40 -33.55 11.05
CA LYS A 12 -28.40 -33.88 9.62
C LYS A 12 -29.17 -35.17 9.33
N GLU A 13 -29.11 -36.16 10.21
CA GLU A 13 -29.91 -37.40 10.14
C GLU A 13 -31.39 -37.16 10.43
N ALA A 14 -31.73 -36.17 11.28
CA ALA A 14 -33.11 -35.90 11.70
C ALA A 14 -33.86 -34.87 10.81
N GLY A 15 -33.18 -34.17 9.89
CA GLY A 15 -33.82 -33.17 9.03
C GLY A 15 -34.35 -31.92 9.77
N LEU A 16 -33.83 -31.63 10.97
CA LEU A 16 -34.29 -30.55 11.84
C LEU A 16 -33.26 -29.40 11.91
N PRO A 17 -33.31 -28.42 10.99
CA PRO A 17 -32.30 -27.35 10.92
C PRO A 17 -32.18 -26.49 12.20
N GLY A 18 -33.25 -26.36 13.00
CA GLY A 18 -33.27 -25.54 14.21
C GLY A 18 -32.62 -26.16 15.46
N GLU A 19 -32.34 -27.47 15.46
CA GLU A 19 -31.79 -28.16 16.64
C GLU A 19 -30.31 -27.86 16.84
N ALA A 20 -29.54 -27.74 15.74
CA ALA A 20 -28.14 -27.36 15.80
C ALA A 20 -27.95 -25.93 16.35
N GLU A 21 -28.85 -25.02 16.00
CA GLU A 21 -28.80 -23.62 16.45
C GLU A 21 -29.18 -23.48 17.93
N ARG A 22 -30.11 -24.31 18.41
CA ARG A 22 -30.44 -24.42 19.84
C ARG A 22 -29.21 -24.89 20.64
N LEU A 23 -28.55 -25.96 20.20
CA LEU A 23 -27.35 -26.50 20.87
C LEU A 23 -26.18 -25.53 20.87
N VAL A 24 -25.99 -24.74 19.79
CA VAL A 24 -24.99 -23.66 19.76
C VAL A 24 -25.29 -22.60 20.82
N ARG A 25 -26.56 -22.17 20.96
CA ARG A 25 -26.96 -21.18 21.99
C ARG A 25 -26.73 -21.71 23.40
N GLU A 26 -27.21 -22.91 23.71
CA GLU A 26 -27.02 -23.55 25.01
C GLU A 26 -25.53 -23.67 25.38
N PHE A 27 -24.66 -24.02 24.42
CA PHE A 27 -23.22 -24.05 24.64
C PHE A 27 -22.63 -22.67 24.94
N LEU A 28 -23.04 -21.63 24.19
CA LEU A 28 -22.54 -20.27 24.38
C LEU A 28 -23.01 -19.68 25.72
N ASP A 29 -24.23 -19.97 26.13
CA ASP A 29 -24.77 -19.55 27.43
C ASP A 29 -23.99 -20.21 28.58
N ALA A 30 -23.81 -21.54 28.53
CA ALA A 30 -23.00 -22.27 29.50
C ALA A 30 -21.53 -21.80 29.53
N TYR A 31 -20.95 -21.47 28.36
CA TYR A 31 -19.59 -20.93 28.29
C TYR A 31 -19.52 -19.54 28.96
N ARG A 32 -20.49 -18.65 28.70
CA ARG A 32 -20.53 -17.30 29.31
C ARG A 32 -20.75 -17.33 30.81
N GLU A 33 -21.49 -18.31 31.32
CA GLU A 33 -21.68 -18.50 32.76
C GLU A 33 -20.37 -18.90 33.47
N GLN A 34 -19.49 -19.65 32.79
CA GLN A 34 -18.24 -20.14 33.40
C GLN A 34 -16.98 -19.33 33.04
N ALA A 35 -16.94 -18.70 31.86
CA ALA A 35 -15.80 -17.92 31.41
C ALA A 35 -16.08 -16.43 31.63
N ALA A 36 -15.29 -15.80 32.51
CA ALA A 36 -15.35 -14.36 32.77
C ALA A 36 -14.79 -13.48 31.62
N LEU A 37 -14.43 -14.08 30.49
CA LEU A 37 -13.84 -13.38 29.35
C LEU A 37 -14.90 -13.13 28.26
N PRO A 38 -15.00 -11.89 27.74
CA PRO A 38 -15.95 -11.57 26.68
C PRO A 38 -15.55 -12.24 25.36
N ILE A 39 -16.54 -12.76 24.61
CA ILE A 39 -16.34 -13.44 23.31
C ILE A 39 -16.60 -12.49 22.12
N GLU A 40 -16.03 -11.29 22.17
CA GLU A 40 -16.29 -10.21 21.19
C GLU A 40 -15.88 -10.58 19.76
N ASN A 41 -14.91 -11.47 19.60
CA ASN A 41 -14.39 -11.93 18.30
C ASN A 41 -15.12 -13.16 17.74
N LEU A 42 -16.14 -13.70 18.43
CA LEU A 42 -16.89 -14.86 17.96
C LEU A 42 -17.52 -14.67 16.57
N PRO A 43 -18.13 -13.50 16.24
CA PRO A 43 -18.68 -13.27 14.91
C PRO A 43 -17.60 -13.37 13.82
N TYR A 44 -16.40 -12.83 14.08
CA TYR A 44 -15.28 -12.90 13.15
C TYR A 44 -14.84 -14.35 12.88
N TYR A 45 -14.61 -15.15 13.92
CA TYR A 45 -14.22 -16.56 13.74
C TYR A 45 -15.34 -17.38 13.10
N THR A 46 -16.59 -17.09 13.43
CA THR A 46 -17.75 -17.76 12.83
C THR A 46 -17.83 -17.49 11.33
N ALA A 47 -17.64 -16.24 10.91
CA ALA A 47 -17.56 -15.87 9.51
C ALA A 47 -16.37 -16.52 8.80
N LEU A 48 -15.18 -16.47 9.41
CA LEU A 48 -13.96 -17.06 8.84
C LEU A 48 -14.11 -18.57 8.60
N PHE A 49 -14.62 -19.32 9.58
CA PHE A 49 -14.84 -20.76 9.44
C PHE A 49 -15.97 -21.08 8.45
N SER A 50 -16.99 -20.23 8.36
CA SER A 50 -18.06 -20.38 7.37
C SER A 50 -17.52 -20.18 5.95
N LEU A 51 -16.70 -19.16 5.72
CA LEU A 51 -16.03 -18.94 4.43
C LEU A 51 -15.11 -20.11 4.04
N ASN A 52 -14.35 -20.65 5.01
CA ASN A 52 -13.51 -21.82 4.76
C ASN A 52 -14.33 -23.07 4.42
N ALA A 53 -15.44 -23.30 5.11
CA ALA A 53 -16.34 -24.41 4.84
C ALA A 53 -17.03 -24.27 3.47
N PHE A 54 -17.45 -23.06 3.11
CA PHE A 54 -17.93 -22.71 1.76
C PHE A 54 -16.90 -23.09 0.69
N ALA A 55 -15.66 -22.61 0.84
CA ALA A 55 -14.60 -22.89 -0.13
C ALA A 55 -14.27 -24.38 -0.25
N LYS A 56 -14.31 -25.12 0.88
CA LYS A 56 -14.13 -26.58 0.89
C LYS A 56 -15.26 -27.29 0.15
N SER A 57 -16.51 -26.90 0.37
CA SER A 57 -17.66 -27.46 -0.35
C SER A 57 -17.53 -27.25 -1.86
N ALA A 58 -17.11 -26.05 -2.29
CA ALA A 58 -16.90 -25.74 -3.70
C ALA A 58 -15.76 -26.55 -4.35
N LYS A 59 -14.76 -26.95 -3.55
CA LYS A 59 -13.62 -27.79 -3.98
C LYS A 59 -14.00 -29.27 -4.10
N ASP A 60 -14.73 -29.81 -3.12
CA ASP A 60 -14.96 -31.24 -2.98
C ASP A 60 -16.13 -31.74 -3.89
N HIS A 61 -16.93 -30.82 -4.46
CA HIS A 61 -18.11 -31.13 -5.25
C HIS A 61 -18.17 -30.39 -6.60
N THR A 62 -18.71 -31.06 -7.63
CA THR A 62 -18.89 -30.46 -8.96
C THR A 62 -19.92 -29.32 -8.94
N ALA A 63 -19.79 -28.39 -9.91
CA ALA A 63 -20.75 -27.32 -10.06
C ALA A 63 -22.15 -27.91 -10.39
N GLY A 64 -23.16 -27.49 -9.63
CA GLY A 64 -24.54 -27.95 -9.81
C GLY A 64 -24.97 -29.10 -8.89
N ASP A 65 -24.07 -29.73 -8.14
CA ASP A 65 -24.41 -30.74 -7.12
C ASP A 65 -25.39 -30.13 -6.08
N PRO A 66 -26.57 -30.73 -5.84
CA PRO A 66 -27.53 -30.26 -4.83
C PRO A 66 -26.92 -30.16 -3.43
N VAL A 67 -26.05 -31.10 -3.05
CA VAL A 67 -25.36 -31.13 -1.75
C VAL A 67 -24.44 -29.92 -1.61
N ARG A 68 -23.73 -29.59 -2.69
CA ARG A 68 -22.89 -28.40 -2.77
C ARG A 68 -23.71 -27.12 -2.63
N ARG A 69 -24.78 -26.97 -3.41
CA ARG A 69 -25.63 -25.76 -3.37
C ARG A 69 -26.20 -25.53 -1.97
N GLN A 70 -26.65 -26.60 -1.32
CA GLN A 70 -27.18 -26.52 0.04
C GLN A 70 -26.10 -26.11 1.05
N ALA A 71 -24.91 -26.71 0.98
CA ALA A 71 -23.80 -26.37 1.87
C ALA A 71 -23.31 -24.93 1.64
N GLU A 72 -23.19 -24.49 0.38
CA GLU A 72 -22.84 -23.11 0.02
C GLU A 72 -23.84 -22.10 0.59
N ALA A 73 -25.14 -22.35 0.43
CA ALA A 73 -26.21 -21.48 0.96
C ALA A 73 -26.13 -21.34 2.49
N ILE A 74 -25.96 -22.45 3.22
CA ILE A 74 -25.86 -22.44 4.69
C ILE A 74 -24.65 -21.63 5.16
N HIS A 75 -23.49 -21.84 4.53
CA HIS A 75 -22.26 -21.16 4.93
C HIS A 75 -22.25 -19.68 4.56
N LEU A 76 -22.86 -19.31 3.43
CA LEU A 76 -22.99 -17.91 3.03
C LEU A 76 -23.95 -17.16 3.95
N ASP A 77 -25.13 -17.71 4.22
CA ASP A 77 -26.10 -17.12 5.16
C ASP A 77 -25.48 -16.94 6.57
N ARG A 78 -24.75 -17.94 7.08
CA ARG A 78 -24.05 -17.81 8.36
C ARG A 78 -22.97 -16.72 8.34
N PHE A 79 -22.25 -16.58 7.23
CA PHE A 79 -21.26 -15.51 7.06
C PHE A 79 -21.92 -14.13 7.11
N GLU A 80 -22.99 -13.93 6.34
CA GLU A 80 -23.71 -12.66 6.25
C GLU A 80 -24.33 -12.23 7.59
N ARG A 81 -24.85 -13.19 8.37
CA ARG A 81 -25.39 -12.94 9.71
C ARG A 81 -24.35 -12.48 10.74
N CYS A 82 -23.05 -12.66 10.50
CA CYS A 82 -22.00 -12.25 11.43
C CYS A 82 -21.71 -10.74 11.41
N PHE A 83 -22.07 -10.04 10.32
CA PHE A 83 -21.80 -8.61 10.13
C PHE A 83 -23.06 -7.85 9.65
N PRO A 84 -24.16 -7.87 10.41
CA PRO A 84 -25.41 -7.22 10.01
C PRO A 84 -25.22 -5.70 9.97
N GLY A 85 -25.41 -5.08 8.80
CA GLY A 85 -25.31 -3.63 8.61
C GLY A 85 -23.97 -3.14 8.03
N GLU A 86 -22.95 -3.99 7.97
CA GLU A 86 -21.76 -3.74 7.16
C GLU A 86 -22.05 -4.22 5.74
N ALA A 87 -22.75 -3.41 4.94
CA ALA A 87 -22.74 -3.66 3.50
C ALA A 87 -21.26 -3.76 3.08
N PRO A 88 -20.84 -4.79 2.31
CA PRO A 88 -19.49 -4.80 1.78
C PRO A 88 -19.30 -3.44 1.13
N PRO A 89 -18.19 -2.71 1.38
CA PRO A 89 -17.91 -1.52 0.61
C PRO A 89 -18.08 -1.98 -0.82
N ARG A 90 -19.04 -1.38 -1.54
CA ARG A 90 -19.23 -1.69 -2.95
C ARG A 90 -17.82 -1.70 -3.51
N THR A 91 -17.47 -2.72 -4.28
CA THR A 91 -16.27 -2.62 -5.12
C THR A 91 -16.57 -1.55 -6.15
N ASP A 92 -16.68 -0.31 -5.68
CA ASP A 92 -16.74 0.88 -6.44
C ASP A 92 -15.35 0.89 -7.08
N ASP A 93 -15.32 0.53 -8.35
CA ASP A 93 -14.73 1.47 -9.29
C ASP A 93 -15.27 2.83 -8.86
N ALA A 94 -14.46 3.52 -8.02
CA ALA A 94 -14.84 4.79 -7.40
C ALA A 94 -15.57 5.59 -8.47
N PRO A 95 -16.80 6.07 -8.22
CA PRO A 95 -17.51 6.83 -9.23
C PRO A 95 -16.53 7.92 -9.67
N ARG A 96 -16.16 7.89 -10.96
CA ARG A 96 -15.41 8.97 -11.57
C ARG A 96 -16.33 10.15 -11.51
N ILE A 97 -16.30 10.90 -10.41
CA ILE A 97 -17.02 12.15 -10.28
C ILE A 97 -16.34 13.07 -11.28
N GLY A 98 -16.92 13.12 -12.48
CA GLY A 98 -16.53 13.96 -13.61
C GLY A 98 -16.86 15.42 -13.38
N SER A 99 -16.72 15.93 -12.16
CA SER A 99 -16.75 17.37 -11.92
C SER A 99 -15.31 17.85 -11.82
N ARG A 100 -14.74 18.32 -12.94
CA ARG A 100 -13.64 19.27 -12.90
C ARG A 100 -14.15 20.48 -12.10
N PRO A 101 -13.65 20.76 -10.89
CA PRO A 101 -13.94 22.03 -10.27
C PRO A 101 -13.27 23.09 -11.14
N SER A 102 -13.88 24.26 -11.31
CA SER A 102 -13.16 25.46 -11.72
C SER A 102 -12.20 25.85 -10.58
N ALA A 103 -11.13 25.06 -10.43
CA ALA A 103 -10.24 25.05 -9.27
C ALA A 103 -9.31 26.27 -9.23
N PHE A 104 -9.19 26.97 -10.36
CA PHE A 104 -8.28 28.09 -10.53
C PHE A 104 -8.52 29.17 -9.46
N ASP A 105 -9.79 29.58 -9.26
CA ASP A 105 -10.09 30.78 -8.48
C ASP A 105 -10.22 30.55 -6.97
N SER A 106 -10.84 29.43 -6.56
CA SER A 106 -11.00 29.13 -5.13
C SER A 106 -9.69 28.67 -4.47
N GLY A 107 -8.85 27.91 -5.19
CA GLY A 107 -7.57 27.42 -4.67
C GLY A 107 -6.54 28.53 -4.53
N ALA A 108 -6.43 29.40 -5.54
CA ALA A 108 -5.54 30.57 -5.51
C ALA A 108 -5.86 31.49 -4.33
N ARG A 109 -7.13 31.87 -4.15
CA ARG A 109 -7.58 32.72 -3.02
C ARG A 109 -7.20 32.17 -1.66
N ILE A 110 -7.39 30.87 -1.44
CA ILE A 110 -7.00 30.20 -0.19
C ILE A 110 -5.49 30.30 0.00
N ILE A 111 -4.70 29.96 -1.02
CA ILE A 111 -3.23 29.96 -0.91
C ILE A 111 -2.70 31.36 -0.63
N THR A 112 -3.27 32.40 -1.25
CA THR A 112 -2.83 33.78 -1.02
C THR A 112 -2.94 34.19 0.45
N GLN A 113 -3.96 33.72 1.18
CA GLN A 113 -4.08 33.97 2.63
C GLN A 113 -2.89 33.42 3.43
N TYR A 114 -2.26 32.33 2.97
CA TYR A 114 -1.07 31.74 3.60
C TYR A 114 0.26 32.31 3.07
N LEU A 115 0.24 33.10 1.99
CA LEU A 115 1.42 33.77 1.44
C LEU A 115 1.63 35.17 2.03
N THR A 116 0.57 35.80 2.53
CA THR A 116 0.61 37.11 3.20
C THR A 116 0.32 36.95 4.70
N PRO A 117 1.33 37.05 5.59
CA PRO A 117 1.12 36.89 7.04
C PRO A 117 0.30 38.02 7.68
N HIS A 118 0.09 39.14 7.00
CA HIS A 118 -0.67 40.30 7.46
C HIS A 118 -1.63 40.76 6.35
N PRO A 119 -2.89 41.11 6.65
CA PRO A 119 -3.73 41.81 5.68
C PRO A 119 -3.04 43.13 5.29
N PRO A 120 -3.00 43.52 4.00
CA PRO A 120 -2.33 44.74 3.61
C PRO A 120 -3.03 45.94 4.24
N SER A 121 -2.33 46.60 5.16
CA SER A 121 -2.65 47.95 5.61
C SER A 121 -2.49 48.89 4.42
N ARG A 122 -3.59 49.08 3.68
CA ARG A 122 -3.76 49.91 2.47
C ARG A 122 -3.09 49.36 1.20
N GLY A 123 -3.96 48.95 0.27
CA GLY A 123 -3.83 49.25 -1.15
C GLY A 123 -2.64 48.64 -1.90
N GLY A 124 -2.42 47.34 -1.77
CA GLY A 124 -1.60 46.56 -2.69
C GLY A 124 -2.27 45.20 -2.89
N ASP A 125 -2.60 44.86 -4.13
CA ASP A 125 -3.35 43.65 -4.49
C ASP A 125 -2.64 42.38 -3.95
N PRO A 126 -3.37 41.37 -3.44
CA PRO A 126 -2.76 40.11 -3.03
C PRO A 126 -1.99 39.51 -4.21
N ARG A 127 -0.79 38.92 -4.00
CA ARG A 127 -0.01 38.29 -5.08
C ARG A 127 -0.95 37.40 -5.92
N GLU A 128 -1.25 37.83 -7.14
CA GLU A 128 -2.20 37.13 -8.00
C GLU A 128 -1.56 35.82 -8.47
N CYS A 129 -2.34 34.73 -8.47
CA CYS A 129 -1.86 33.46 -9.00
C CYS A 129 -1.74 33.57 -10.52
N LYS A 130 -0.51 33.55 -11.03
CA LYS A 130 -0.22 33.65 -12.47
C LYS A 130 -0.64 32.40 -13.23
N LYS A 131 -0.51 31.23 -12.61
CA LYS A 131 -0.80 29.94 -13.26
C LYS A 131 -1.14 28.86 -12.25
N ALA A 132 -2.17 28.07 -12.55
CA ALA A 132 -2.49 26.85 -11.84
C ALA A 132 -2.49 25.67 -12.81
N THR A 133 -1.74 24.62 -12.49
CA THR A 133 -1.59 23.42 -13.33
C THR A 133 -1.94 22.18 -12.52
N LEU A 134 -2.86 21.38 -13.05
CA LEU A 134 -3.15 20.05 -12.53
C LEU A 134 -1.95 19.13 -12.81
N VAL A 135 -1.20 18.72 -11.79
CA VAL A 135 0.02 17.92 -11.96
C VAL A 135 -0.20 16.43 -11.67
N GLN A 136 -1.24 16.08 -10.91
CA GLN A 136 -1.57 14.70 -10.63
C GLN A 136 -3.08 14.51 -10.46
N ASP A 137 -3.65 13.61 -11.26
CA ASP A 137 -5.01 13.07 -11.11
C ASP A 137 -4.99 11.61 -11.58
N ALA A 138 -4.78 10.70 -10.63
CA ALA A 138 -4.69 9.26 -10.92
C ALA A 138 -6.06 8.56 -10.84
N GLY A 139 -7.17 9.30 -10.76
CA GLY A 139 -8.51 8.74 -10.58
C GLY A 139 -8.71 8.05 -9.22
N THR A 140 -7.88 8.38 -8.23
CA THR A 140 -7.97 7.84 -6.85
C THR A 140 -8.78 8.73 -5.91
N GLY A 141 -9.36 9.82 -6.43
CA GLY A 141 -9.94 10.90 -5.63
C GLY A 141 -8.91 11.93 -5.14
N ARG A 142 -7.62 11.60 -5.19
CA ARG A 142 -6.54 12.52 -4.81
C ARG A 142 -6.04 13.31 -6.01
N VAL A 143 -5.92 14.61 -5.80
CA VAL A 143 -5.57 15.56 -6.85
C VAL A 143 -4.51 16.52 -6.35
N THR A 144 -3.46 16.72 -7.13
CA THR A 144 -2.41 17.71 -6.82
C THR A 144 -2.40 18.79 -7.88
N THR A 145 -2.49 20.05 -7.44
CA THR A 145 -2.43 21.23 -8.30
C THR A 145 -1.22 22.08 -7.90
N ARG A 146 -0.42 22.49 -8.89
CA ARG A 146 0.70 23.43 -8.75
C ARG A 146 0.21 24.84 -9.03
N TYR A 147 0.43 25.77 -8.11
CA TYR A 147 0.10 27.18 -8.22
C TYR A 147 1.37 28.02 -8.24
N GLU A 148 1.48 28.89 -9.24
CA GLU A 148 2.62 29.76 -9.51
C GLU A 148 2.19 31.21 -9.27
N PHE A 149 2.80 31.87 -8.29
CA PHE A 149 2.56 33.29 -7.98
C PHE A 149 3.67 34.16 -8.56
N ASP A 150 4.92 33.72 -8.37
CA ASP A 150 6.11 34.28 -8.98
C ASP A 150 7.18 33.18 -9.10
N ALA A 151 8.32 33.47 -9.73
CA ALA A 151 9.37 32.48 -9.97
C ALA A 151 9.95 31.87 -8.67
N ALA A 152 9.83 32.57 -7.54
CA ALA A 152 10.31 32.10 -6.23
C ALA A 152 9.19 31.53 -5.36
N THR A 153 7.93 31.64 -5.78
CA THR A 153 6.74 31.34 -4.99
C THR A 153 5.82 30.39 -5.74
N VAL A 154 6.15 29.11 -5.58
CA VAL A 154 5.35 27.99 -6.08
C VAL A 154 4.81 27.18 -4.90
N VAL A 155 3.51 26.88 -4.97
CA VAL A 155 2.77 26.14 -3.94
C VAL A 155 2.06 24.97 -4.58
N PHE A 156 2.18 23.79 -3.97
CA PHE A 156 1.40 22.61 -4.32
C PHE A 156 0.24 22.47 -3.35
N ALA A 157 -0.96 22.27 -3.89
CA ALA A 157 -2.15 21.95 -3.11
C ALA A 157 -2.60 20.52 -3.46
N LYS A 158 -2.55 19.64 -2.47
CA LYS A 158 -2.95 18.23 -2.60
C LYS A 158 -4.26 18.02 -1.87
N ARG A 159 -5.31 17.69 -2.63
CA ARG A 159 -6.65 17.41 -2.13
C ARG A 159 -6.83 15.91 -1.95
N TYR A 160 -7.47 15.54 -0.84
CA TYR A 160 -7.74 14.16 -0.46
C TYR A 160 -9.24 13.93 -0.34
N THR A 161 -9.65 12.66 -0.44
CA THR A 161 -11.01 12.18 -0.20
C THR A 161 -11.07 11.22 0.99
N ASP A 162 -9.93 10.96 1.63
CA ASP A 162 -9.75 10.03 2.73
C ASP A 162 -8.99 10.68 3.89
N ASP A 163 -8.78 9.95 4.98
CA ASP A 163 -8.11 10.40 6.21
C ASP A 163 -6.61 10.68 6.04
N LEU A 164 -6.02 10.37 4.87
CA LEU A 164 -4.59 10.50 4.67
C LEU A 164 -4.11 11.94 4.54
N GLY A 165 -4.98 12.90 4.24
CA GLY A 165 -4.58 14.31 4.12
C GLY A 165 -4.02 14.85 5.44
N ALA A 166 -4.80 14.69 6.52
CA ALA A 166 -4.39 15.10 7.87
C ALA A 166 -3.14 14.32 8.33
N HIS A 167 -3.10 13.02 8.03
CA HIS A 167 -1.95 12.18 8.37
C HIS A 167 -0.66 12.63 7.66
N SER A 168 -0.72 12.84 6.34
CA SER A 168 0.41 13.27 5.51
C SER A 168 0.98 14.62 5.99
N TYR A 169 0.10 15.57 6.33
CA TYR A 169 0.51 16.85 6.91
C TYR A 169 1.26 16.68 8.24
N ARG A 170 0.74 15.86 9.16
CA ARG A 170 1.40 15.61 10.46
C ARG A 170 2.80 15.00 10.28
N VAL A 171 2.94 14.00 9.42
CA VAL A 171 4.24 13.37 9.16
C VAL A 171 5.21 14.38 8.54
N GLN A 172 4.82 15.04 7.45
CA GLN A 172 5.72 15.97 6.75
C GLN A 172 6.12 17.15 7.64
N ARG A 173 5.19 17.68 8.46
CA ARG A 173 5.49 18.73 9.44
C ARG A 173 6.50 18.28 10.48
N ALA A 174 6.30 17.13 11.10
CA ALA A 174 7.23 16.63 12.11
C ALA A 174 8.64 16.44 11.54
N PHE A 175 8.77 15.83 10.36
CA PHE A 175 10.08 15.63 9.74
C PHE A 175 10.72 16.94 9.28
N TRP A 176 9.94 17.87 8.71
CA TRP A 176 10.45 19.20 8.33
C TRP A 176 11.00 19.96 9.55
N GLU A 177 10.31 19.91 10.69
CA GLU A 177 10.72 20.57 11.94
C GLU A 177 11.88 19.84 12.63
N CYS A 178 12.05 18.54 12.41
CA CYS A 178 13.02 17.69 13.10
C CYS A 178 14.01 17.00 12.14
N GLY A 179 14.83 17.80 11.45
CA GLY A 179 16.02 17.32 10.74
C GLY A 179 15.86 17.08 9.24
N PHE A 180 14.68 17.31 8.67
CA PHE A 180 14.43 17.26 7.22
C PHE A 180 13.94 18.60 6.65
N GLY A 181 14.24 19.68 7.36
CA GLY A 181 13.91 21.05 6.99
C GLY A 181 14.92 21.71 6.05
N ARG A 182 14.81 23.03 5.91
CA ARG A 182 15.62 23.86 5.00
C ARG A 182 17.12 23.64 5.14
N ASP A 183 17.62 23.51 6.36
CA ASP A 183 19.06 23.50 6.63
C ASP A 183 19.66 22.09 6.61
N SER A 184 18.85 21.07 6.29
CA SER A 184 19.30 19.69 6.14
C SER A 184 19.65 19.37 4.69
N ARG A 185 20.61 18.45 4.50
CA ARG A 185 20.91 17.85 3.20
C ARG A 185 19.79 16.90 2.74
N PHE A 186 19.16 16.20 3.67
CA PHE A 186 18.02 15.30 3.39
C PHE A 186 16.74 16.02 3.77
N ARG A 187 15.83 16.22 2.81
CA ARG A 187 14.68 17.10 2.99
C ARG A 187 13.37 16.41 2.69
N VAL A 188 12.29 16.97 3.24
CA VAL A 188 10.91 16.80 2.77
C VAL A 188 10.41 18.16 2.26
N PRO A 189 9.33 18.26 1.47
CA PRO A 189 8.75 19.56 1.12
C PRO A 189 8.36 20.39 2.34
N LYS A 190 8.48 21.72 2.28
CA LYS A 190 8.04 22.62 3.36
C LYS A 190 6.51 22.57 3.47
N PRO A 191 5.94 22.07 4.57
CA PRO A 191 4.51 22.11 4.79
C PRO A 191 4.10 23.55 5.11
N MET A 192 2.98 24.01 4.54
CA MET A 192 2.43 25.35 4.80
C MET A 192 1.21 25.28 5.71
N ALA A 193 0.21 24.49 5.33
CA ALA A 193 -1.04 24.36 6.08
C ALA A 193 -1.80 23.11 5.64
N PHE A 194 -2.65 22.60 6.53
CA PHE A 194 -3.70 21.65 6.20
C PHE A 194 -5.06 22.26 6.55
N LEU A 195 -6.00 22.21 5.60
CA LEU A 195 -7.35 22.73 5.76
C LEU A 195 -8.34 21.56 5.88
N PRO A 196 -8.80 21.21 7.10
CA PRO A 196 -9.65 20.03 7.33
C PRO A 196 -10.96 20.06 6.54
N GLU A 197 -11.59 21.22 6.41
CA GLU A 197 -12.91 21.38 5.76
C GLU A 197 -12.86 21.08 4.26
N LYS A 198 -11.67 21.19 3.67
CA LYS A 198 -11.43 20.93 2.24
C LYS A 198 -10.58 19.69 2.01
N ASN A 199 -10.11 19.06 3.08
CA ASN A 199 -9.12 18.00 3.07
C ASN A 199 -7.94 18.33 2.13
N LEU A 200 -7.37 19.51 2.33
CA LEU A 200 -6.40 20.13 1.43
C LEU A 200 -5.08 20.39 2.14
N PHE A 201 -4.00 19.83 1.63
CA PHE A 201 -2.64 20.03 2.14
C PHE A 201 -1.85 20.95 1.20
N LEU A 202 -1.36 22.08 1.74
CA LEU A 202 -0.51 23.05 1.06
C LEU A 202 0.96 22.86 1.44
N MET A 203 1.84 22.85 0.44
CA MET A 203 3.30 22.74 0.62
C MET A 203 4.06 23.53 -0.45
N ARG A 204 5.30 23.91 -0.17
CA ARG A 204 6.17 24.59 -1.16
C ARG A 204 6.76 23.60 -2.16
N GLU A 205 7.11 24.12 -3.33
CA GLU A 205 7.97 23.42 -4.28
C GLU A 205 9.33 23.10 -3.65
N CYS A 206 9.88 21.94 -4.02
CA CYS A 206 11.25 21.57 -3.72
C CYS A 206 12.10 21.60 -5.00
N PRO A 207 13.35 22.07 -4.94
CA PRO A 207 14.26 22.07 -6.09
C PRO A 207 14.73 20.64 -6.40
N GLY A 208 15.20 20.45 -7.63
CA GLY A 208 15.89 19.25 -8.07
C GLY A 208 15.22 18.54 -9.25
N ALA A 209 15.98 17.69 -9.92
CA ALA A 209 15.48 16.80 -10.95
C ALA A 209 15.05 15.47 -10.32
N PRO A 210 13.94 14.85 -10.77
CA PRO A 210 13.54 13.55 -10.26
C PRO A 210 14.60 12.49 -10.64
N LEU A 211 14.94 11.59 -9.72
CA LEU A 211 15.88 10.49 -9.97
C LEU A 211 15.40 9.60 -11.15
N ALA A 212 14.10 9.50 -11.37
CA ALA A 212 13.54 8.85 -12.56
C ALA A 212 14.03 9.42 -13.90
N ALA A 213 14.45 10.68 -13.96
CA ALA A 213 15.02 11.28 -15.17
C ALA A 213 16.41 10.71 -15.54
N LEU A 214 17.10 10.08 -14.57
CA LEU A 214 18.41 9.45 -14.74
C LEU A 214 18.31 7.97 -15.15
N LEU A 215 17.10 7.40 -15.22
CA LEU A 215 16.89 5.99 -15.53
C LEU A 215 17.60 5.59 -16.83
N GLY A 216 18.60 4.72 -16.74
CA GLY A 216 19.40 4.24 -17.88
C GLY A 216 20.32 5.27 -18.54
N LYS A 217 20.37 6.52 -18.07
CA LYS A 217 21.25 7.58 -18.59
C LYS A 217 22.47 7.72 -17.69
N GLY A 218 23.68 7.61 -18.25
CA GLY A 218 24.92 7.82 -17.51
C GLY A 218 25.03 6.88 -16.31
N SER A 219 25.63 5.70 -16.51
CA SER A 219 25.69 4.64 -15.48
C SER A 219 26.18 5.16 -14.12
N ARG A 220 27.10 6.12 -14.14
CA ARG A 220 27.64 6.78 -12.94
C ARG A 220 26.63 7.69 -12.26
N GLU A 221 25.98 8.60 -13.00
CA GLU A 221 25.00 9.54 -12.47
C GLU A 221 23.81 8.82 -11.85
N TRP A 222 23.30 7.79 -12.53
CA TRP A 222 22.19 7.01 -12.00
C TRP A 222 22.58 6.25 -10.74
N THR A 223 23.78 5.62 -10.73
CA THR A 223 24.31 4.96 -9.53
C THR A 223 24.46 5.95 -8.36
N THR A 224 25.03 7.13 -8.60
CA THR A 224 25.17 8.17 -7.58
C THR A 224 23.80 8.59 -7.06
N GLY A 225 22.84 8.89 -7.93
CA GLY A 225 21.49 9.29 -7.53
C GLY A 225 20.74 8.21 -6.73
N VAL A 226 20.98 6.94 -7.02
CA VAL A 226 20.41 5.82 -6.26
C VAL A 226 21.06 5.67 -4.88
N ARG A 227 22.38 5.90 -4.75
CA ARG A 227 23.04 5.96 -3.43
C ARG A 227 22.51 7.13 -2.59
N GLU A 228 22.28 8.27 -3.22
CA GLU A 228 21.65 9.43 -2.57
C GLU A 228 20.25 9.13 -2.05
N ALA A 229 19.45 8.39 -2.83
CA ALA A 229 18.15 7.91 -2.38
C ALA A 229 18.26 6.96 -1.18
N ALA A 230 19.23 6.03 -1.20
CA ALA A 230 19.50 5.12 -0.10
C ALA A 230 19.90 5.86 1.18
N HIS A 231 20.77 6.88 1.08
CA HIS A 231 21.19 7.68 2.23
C HIS A 231 20.03 8.51 2.80
N TRP A 232 19.18 9.09 1.96
CA TRP A 232 17.98 9.77 2.43
C TRP A 232 17.06 8.81 3.19
N LEU A 233 16.82 7.62 2.62
CA LEU A 233 15.95 6.62 3.25
C LEU A 233 16.51 6.12 4.58
N ALA A 234 17.81 5.84 4.63
CA ALA A 234 18.48 5.43 5.86
C ALA A 234 18.42 6.52 6.93
N ALA A 235 18.61 7.79 6.57
CA ALA A 235 18.44 8.91 7.49
C ALA A 235 17.00 8.99 8.02
N PHE A 236 16.01 8.76 7.15
CA PHE A 236 14.60 8.75 7.51
C PHE A 236 14.27 7.61 8.49
N HIS A 237 14.74 6.39 8.22
CA HIS A 237 14.58 5.22 9.09
C HIS A 237 15.29 5.37 10.44
N ARG A 238 16.45 6.03 10.47
CA ARG A 238 17.24 6.26 11.69
C ARG A 238 16.73 7.43 12.54
N SER A 239 15.81 8.23 12.03
CA SER A 239 15.12 9.24 12.83
C SER A 239 14.42 8.59 14.03
N SER A 240 14.36 9.29 15.17
CA SER A 240 13.62 8.86 16.35
C SER A 240 12.11 9.08 16.22
N LEU A 241 11.66 9.85 15.22
CA LEU A 241 10.25 10.18 15.03
C LEU A 241 9.42 8.94 14.69
N ARG A 242 8.25 8.80 15.32
CA ARG A 242 7.22 7.79 15.00
C ARG A 242 5.87 8.49 14.97
N VAL A 243 5.36 8.75 13.77
CA VAL A 243 4.14 9.55 13.57
C VAL A 243 3.02 8.68 13.01
N GLY A 244 1.93 8.60 13.77
CA GLY A 244 0.77 7.74 13.49
C GLY A 244 0.95 6.31 14.04
N ASP A 245 -0.12 5.53 13.95
CA ASP A 245 -0.11 4.16 14.45
C ASP A 245 0.78 3.25 13.61
N PRO A 246 1.50 2.30 14.22
CA PRO A 246 2.24 1.29 13.49
C PRO A 246 1.36 0.56 12.47
N GLU A 247 1.87 0.39 11.25
CA GLU A 247 1.14 -0.34 10.21
C GLU A 247 1.14 -1.83 10.56
N PRO A 248 -0.04 -2.48 10.65
CA PRO A 248 -0.10 -3.91 10.89
C PRO A 248 0.62 -4.70 9.81
N GLU A 249 1.19 -5.86 10.18
CA GLU A 249 2.00 -6.68 9.27
C GLU A 249 1.20 -7.12 8.03
N TRP A 250 -0.08 -7.47 8.19
CA TRP A 250 -0.94 -7.86 7.07
C TRP A 250 -1.19 -6.71 6.07
N ASP A 251 -1.15 -5.45 6.51
CA ASP A 251 -1.21 -4.31 5.58
C ASP A 251 0.17 -4.06 4.99
N SER A 252 1.25 -4.14 5.79
CA SER A 252 2.64 -4.01 5.29
C SER A 252 2.94 -4.99 4.16
N LEU A 253 2.50 -6.24 4.32
CA LEU A 253 2.61 -7.32 3.32
C LEU A 253 1.50 -7.31 2.27
N LYS A 254 0.51 -6.41 2.38
CA LYS A 254 -0.61 -6.29 1.44
C LYS A 254 -1.41 -7.59 1.29
N THR A 255 -1.58 -8.35 2.37
CA THR A 255 -2.16 -9.70 2.40
C THR A 255 -3.56 -9.77 1.77
N PHE A 256 -4.49 -8.93 2.18
CA PHE A 256 -5.84 -8.94 1.59
C PHE A 256 -5.87 -8.42 0.15
N ARG A 257 -4.96 -7.52 -0.22
CA ARG A 257 -4.82 -7.06 -1.61
C ARG A 257 -4.27 -8.17 -2.51
N LEU A 258 -3.33 -8.97 -2.01
CA LEU A 258 -2.83 -10.18 -2.66
C LEU A 258 -3.97 -11.17 -2.88
N ALA A 259 -4.73 -11.51 -1.83
CA ALA A 259 -5.89 -12.41 -1.92
C ALA A 259 -6.91 -11.94 -2.98
N ASN A 260 -7.28 -10.66 -2.95
CA ASN A 260 -8.21 -10.08 -3.94
C ASN A 260 -7.67 -10.16 -5.37
N ARG A 261 -6.36 -9.90 -5.59
CA ARG A 261 -5.76 -10.02 -6.92
C ARG A 261 -5.60 -11.47 -7.37
N LEU A 262 -5.33 -12.37 -6.45
CA LEU A 262 -5.23 -13.81 -6.71
C LEU A 262 -6.56 -14.35 -7.24
N VAL A 263 -7.67 -14.07 -6.56
CA VAL A 263 -9.02 -14.49 -6.99
C VAL A 263 -9.32 -13.97 -8.39
N LYS A 264 -9.05 -12.68 -8.64
CA LYS A 264 -9.26 -12.06 -9.97
C LYS A 264 -8.35 -12.67 -11.04
N ALA A 265 -7.10 -12.98 -10.72
CA ALA A 265 -6.17 -13.62 -11.65
C ALA A 265 -6.59 -15.06 -11.98
N ALA A 266 -6.99 -15.84 -10.96
CA ALA A 266 -7.49 -17.21 -11.15
C ALA A 266 -8.75 -17.25 -12.00
N ALA A 267 -9.67 -16.30 -11.80
CA ALA A 267 -10.87 -16.16 -12.63
C ALA A 267 -10.52 -15.79 -14.08
N ALA A 268 -9.57 -14.89 -14.29
CA ALA A 268 -9.13 -14.49 -15.63
C ALA A 268 -8.31 -15.59 -16.35
N ARG A 269 -7.62 -16.46 -15.60
CA ARG A 269 -6.70 -17.49 -16.14
C ARG A 269 -6.83 -18.83 -15.42
N PRO A 270 -7.93 -19.58 -15.63
CA PRO A 270 -8.16 -20.85 -14.94
C PRO A 270 -7.10 -21.94 -15.20
N SER A 271 -6.41 -21.86 -16.35
CA SER A 271 -5.31 -22.76 -16.70
C SER A 271 -4.05 -22.54 -15.84
N GLU A 272 -3.86 -21.36 -15.25
CA GLU A 272 -2.70 -21.02 -14.43
C GLU A 272 -2.90 -21.32 -12.92
N ARG A 273 -4.01 -21.98 -12.55
CA ARG A 273 -4.37 -22.24 -11.14
C ARG A 273 -3.25 -22.89 -10.31
N VAL A 274 -2.49 -23.82 -10.89
CA VAL A 274 -1.40 -24.53 -10.19
C VAL A 274 -0.28 -23.55 -9.85
N LEU A 275 0.17 -22.76 -10.83
CA LEU A 275 1.15 -21.70 -10.62
C LEU A 275 0.70 -20.69 -9.55
N LEU A 276 -0.56 -20.28 -9.59
CA LEU A 276 -1.11 -19.32 -8.62
C LEU A 276 -1.12 -19.89 -7.18
N LEU A 277 -1.41 -21.19 -7.03
CA LEU A 277 -1.33 -21.89 -5.74
C LEU A 277 0.13 -21.99 -5.25
N ASP A 278 1.06 -22.34 -6.14
CA ASP A 278 2.49 -22.43 -5.79
C ASP A 278 3.05 -21.09 -5.30
N LEU A 279 2.64 -19.97 -5.93
CA LEU A 279 2.99 -18.63 -5.47
C LEU A 279 2.44 -18.32 -4.07
N MET A 280 1.22 -18.78 -3.76
CA MET A 280 0.64 -18.60 -2.42
C MET A 280 1.34 -19.46 -1.37
N HIS A 281 1.72 -20.70 -1.69
CA HIS A 281 2.52 -21.53 -0.79
C HIS A 281 3.88 -20.90 -0.52
N MET A 282 4.56 -20.39 -1.55
CA MET A 282 5.83 -19.69 -1.39
C MET A 282 5.71 -18.46 -0.50
N LEU A 283 4.66 -17.64 -0.68
CA LEU A 283 4.41 -16.49 0.19
C LEU A 283 4.13 -16.91 1.63
N LYS A 284 3.33 -17.96 1.84
CA LYS A 284 3.05 -18.51 3.17
C LYS A 284 4.34 -18.96 3.87
N GLU A 285 5.19 -19.73 3.20
CA GLU A 285 6.47 -20.20 3.76
C GLU A 285 7.37 -19.03 4.14
N ARG A 286 7.44 -18.00 3.28
CA ARG A 286 8.19 -16.77 3.58
C ARG A 286 7.59 -16.03 4.77
N PHE A 287 6.29 -15.81 4.82
CA PHE A 287 5.66 -15.16 5.97
C PHE A 287 5.87 -15.93 7.27
N ALA A 288 5.90 -17.27 7.24
CA ALA A 288 6.20 -18.07 8.42
C ALA A 288 7.67 -17.96 8.88
N ALA A 289 8.60 -17.65 7.96
CA ALA A 289 10.02 -17.46 8.25
C ALA A 289 10.40 -16.02 8.61
N LEU A 290 9.43 -15.10 8.57
CA LEU A 290 9.63 -13.68 8.80
C LEU A 290 9.89 -13.44 10.31
N PRO A 291 11.10 -12.97 10.74
CA PRO A 291 11.50 -13.03 12.15
C PRO A 291 10.65 -12.18 13.08
N GLU A 292 10.28 -12.66 14.26
CA GLU A 292 9.55 -11.82 15.23
C GLU A 292 10.44 -10.70 15.81
N GLY A 293 9.81 -9.66 16.38
CA GLY A 293 10.53 -8.59 17.10
C GLY A 293 11.38 -7.66 16.22
N ARG A 294 11.10 -7.56 14.92
CA ARG A 294 11.83 -6.69 13.99
C ARG A 294 11.76 -5.23 14.39
N LEU A 295 12.82 -4.50 14.05
CA LEU A 295 12.90 -3.06 14.28
C LEU A 295 11.74 -2.33 13.58
N VAL A 296 11.04 -1.49 14.33
CA VAL A 296 10.01 -0.59 13.80
C VAL A 296 10.59 0.81 13.64
N VAL A 297 10.64 1.27 12.39
CA VAL A 297 11.09 2.63 12.03
C VAL A 297 9.95 3.42 11.40
N GLN A 298 10.06 4.75 11.34
CA GLN A 298 9.19 5.48 10.43
C GLN A 298 9.54 5.05 8.99
N THR A 299 8.61 4.41 8.30
CA THR A 299 8.74 4.09 6.87
C THR A 299 8.09 5.17 6.03
N HIS A 300 8.58 5.39 4.81
CA HIS A 300 7.91 6.22 3.81
C HIS A 300 6.60 5.55 3.35
N GLY A 301 6.58 4.23 3.26
CA GLY A 301 5.43 3.40 2.90
C GLY A 301 5.16 3.28 1.40
N ARG A 302 5.81 4.10 0.56
CA ARG A 302 5.80 4.10 -0.91
C ARG A 302 7.06 4.75 -1.49
N PHE A 303 8.23 4.29 -1.04
CA PHE A 303 9.51 4.88 -1.45
C PHE A 303 9.85 4.50 -2.90
N HIS A 304 9.55 5.39 -3.85
CA HIS A 304 9.74 5.17 -5.29
C HIS A 304 10.79 6.14 -5.83
N HIS A 305 11.54 5.73 -6.86
CA HIS A 305 12.60 6.56 -7.45
C HIS A 305 12.07 7.83 -8.15
N ASP A 306 10.80 7.88 -8.55
CA ASP A 306 10.13 9.07 -9.07
C ASP A 306 9.67 10.04 -7.97
N HIS A 307 9.73 9.65 -6.70
CA HIS A 307 9.48 10.52 -5.56
C HIS A 307 10.75 11.18 -5.00
N VAL A 308 11.93 10.82 -5.52
CA VAL A 308 13.23 11.33 -5.08
C VAL A 308 13.70 12.43 -6.03
N PHE A 309 14.00 13.61 -5.48
CA PHE A 309 14.46 14.78 -6.22
C PHE A 309 15.90 15.11 -5.80
N LEU A 310 16.77 15.24 -6.80
CA LEU A 310 18.20 15.46 -6.63
C LEU A 310 18.55 16.90 -7.05
N SER A 311 19.21 17.62 -6.16
CA SER A 311 19.82 18.91 -6.44
C SER A 311 21.27 18.91 -5.92
N PRO A 312 22.13 19.85 -6.36
CA PRO A 312 23.49 19.95 -5.82
C PRO A 312 23.54 20.15 -4.30
N GLU A 313 22.50 20.76 -3.73
CA GLU A 313 22.45 21.17 -2.33
C GLU A 313 21.76 20.14 -1.41
N ALA A 314 20.79 19.38 -1.95
CA ALA A 314 19.94 18.51 -1.16
C ALA A 314 19.27 17.40 -1.98
N VAL A 315 18.91 16.34 -1.26
CA VAL A 315 18.01 15.27 -1.72
C VAL A 315 16.67 15.47 -1.04
N THR A 316 15.60 15.68 -1.82
CA THR A 316 14.25 15.86 -1.29
C THR A 316 13.35 14.70 -1.69
N VAL A 317 12.57 14.18 -0.76
CA VAL A 317 11.61 13.09 -1.06
C VAL A 317 10.19 13.53 -0.72
N ILE A 318 9.27 13.23 -1.63
CA ILE A 318 7.86 13.64 -1.57
C ILE A 318 6.94 12.44 -1.29
N ASP A 319 5.64 12.70 -1.15
CA ASP A 319 4.58 11.68 -1.02
C ASP A 319 4.61 10.81 0.26
N LEU A 320 4.66 11.49 1.42
CA LEU A 320 4.60 10.84 2.75
C LEU A 320 3.18 10.41 3.17
N ASP A 321 2.22 10.34 2.25
CA ASP A 321 0.82 9.98 2.53
C ASP A 321 0.66 8.64 3.24
N ARG A 322 1.54 7.70 2.93
CA ARG A 322 1.52 6.31 3.43
C ARG A 322 2.59 6.06 4.49
N SER A 323 3.24 7.12 4.97
CA SER A 323 4.32 6.99 5.93
C SER A 323 3.78 6.60 7.30
N ARG A 324 4.19 5.45 7.81
CA ARG A 324 3.80 4.94 9.13
C ARG A 324 4.96 4.18 9.76
N PRO A 325 4.98 4.01 11.09
CA PRO A 325 5.91 3.08 11.72
C PRO A 325 5.72 1.66 11.18
N ALA A 326 6.77 1.05 10.61
CA ALA A 326 6.76 -0.31 10.10
C ALA A 326 8.19 -0.86 9.98
N ASP A 327 8.33 -2.06 9.44
CA ASP A 327 9.63 -2.67 9.13
C ASP A 327 10.38 -1.87 8.03
N PRO A 328 11.65 -1.46 8.23
CA PRO A 328 12.43 -0.72 7.23
C PRO A 328 12.56 -1.46 5.90
N ALA A 329 12.57 -2.80 5.92
CA ALA A 329 12.68 -3.63 4.73
C ALA A 329 11.57 -3.38 3.71
N LYS A 330 10.40 -2.91 4.16
CA LYS A 330 9.27 -2.56 3.30
C LYS A 330 9.65 -1.49 2.26
N ASP A 331 10.29 -0.41 2.68
CA ASP A 331 10.66 0.66 1.76
C ASP A 331 11.77 0.25 0.79
N VAL A 332 12.74 -0.52 1.29
CA VAL A 332 13.85 -1.06 0.48
C VAL A 332 13.31 -1.97 -0.61
N ALA A 333 12.42 -2.91 -0.25
CA ALA A 333 11.76 -3.82 -1.18
C ALA A 333 10.91 -3.07 -2.22
N GLU A 334 10.16 -2.06 -1.79
CA GLU A 334 9.30 -1.27 -2.67
C GLU A 334 10.14 -0.48 -3.69
N PHE A 335 11.24 0.13 -3.26
CA PHE A 335 12.14 0.87 -4.14
C PHE A 335 12.75 -0.04 -5.20
N VAL A 336 13.37 -1.15 -4.79
CA VAL A 336 14.03 -2.09 -5.71
C VAL A 336 13.04 -2.63 -6.73
N ARG A 337 11.86 -3.07 -6.27
CA ARG A 337 10.81 -3.57 -7.18
C ARG A 337 10.41 -2.53 -8.23
N VAL A 338 10.17 -1.29 -7.81
CA VAL A 338 9.69 -0.24 -8.72
C VAL A 338 10.80 0.20 -9.67
N LEU A 339 12.04 0.35 -9.19
CA LEU A 339 13.20 0.70 -9.99
C LEU A 339 13.46 -0.36 -11.08
N ARG A 340 13.54 -1.64 -10.70
CA ARG A 340 13.82 -2.73 -11.66
C ARG A 340 12.72 -2.89 -12.70
N LEU A 341 11.45 -2.72 -12.31
CA LEU A 341 10.33 -2.72 -13.25
C LEU A 341 10.38 -1.52 -14.21
N ALA A 342 10.77 -0.33 -13.73
CA ALA A 342 10.93 0.84 -14.57
C ALA A 342 12.09 0.68 -15.56
N ALA A 343 13.25 0.20 -15.09
CA ALA A 343 14.43 -0.08 -15.90
C ALA A 343 14.11 -1.09 -17.02
N PHE A 344 13.43 -2.19 -16.69
CA PHE A 344 12.96 -3.16 -17.68
C PHE A 344 12.05 -2.52 -18.74
N ARG A 345 11.08 -1.69 -18.33
CA ARG A 345 10.17 -1.01 -19.27
C ARG A 345 10.87 0.01 -20.15
N ALA A 346 11.94 0.63 -19.64
CA ALA A 346 12.78 1.56 -20.37
C ALA A 346 13.83 0.86 -21.26
N GLY A 347 13.89 -0.47 -21.25
CA GLY A 347 14.86 -1.23 -22.04
C GLY A 347 16.30 -1.10 -21.54
N VAL A 348 16.48 -0.76 -20.25
CA VAL A 348 17.80 -0.67 -19.64
C VAL A 348 18.41 -2.06 -19.50
N ASP A 349 19.71 -2.16 -19.74
CA ASP A 349 20.46 -3.40 -19.62
C ASP A 349 20.34 -4.03 -18.21
N GLU A 350 20.23 -5.37 -18.16
CA GLU A 350 20.03 -6.12 -16.92
C GLU A 350 21.28 -6.10 -16.03
N ALA A 351 22.48 -6.11 -16.61
CA ALA A 351 23.72 -6.06 -15.82
C ALA A 351 23.85 -4.69 -15.14
N LEU A 352 23.63 -3.60 -15.88
CA LEU A 352 23.61 -2.25 -15.31
C LEU A 352 22.51 -2.11 -14.24
N THR A 353 21.30 -2.62 -14.51
CA THR A 353 20.21 -2.60 -13.52
C THR A 353 20.58 -3.40 -12.26
N GLY A 354 21.29 -4.51 -12.42
CA GLY A 354 21.87 -5.29 -11.34
C GLY A 354 22.84 -4.45 -10.50
N GLU A 355 23.85 -3.85 -11.11
CA GLU A 355 24.85 -3.01 -10.43
C GLU A 355 24.22 -1.86 -9.63
N VAL A 356 23.25 -1.16 -10.21
CA VAL A 356 22.54 -0.06 -9.55
C VAL A 356 21.67 -0.58 -8.40
N THR A 357 21.04 -1.75 -8.56
CA THR A 357 20.27 -2.39 -7.48
C THR A 357 21.19 -2.75 -6.31
N GLU A 358 22.34 -3.36 -6.58
CA GLU A 358 23.30 -3.72 -5.54
C GLU A 358 23.89 -2.48 -4.84
N ALA A 359 24.15 -1.40 -5.59
CA ALA A 359 24.59 -0.13 -4.99
C ALA A 359 23.54 0.44 -4.02
N PHE A 360 22.24 0.39 -4.36
CA PHE A 360 21.17 0.80 -3.45
C PHE A 360 21.13 -0.06 -2.18
N LEU A 361 21.15 -1.39 -2.37
CA LEU A 361 21.05 -2.36 -1.30
C LEU A 361 22.24 -2.27 -0.35
N ALA A 362 23.45 -2.13 -0.89
CA ALA A 362 24.68 -2.00 -0.09
C ALA A 362 24.62 -0.79 0.85
N GLU A 363 24.19 0.37 0.36
CA GLU A 363 24.04 1.58 1.18
C GLU A 363 22.92 1.43 2.23
N CYS A 364 21.74 0.93 1.82
CA CYS A 364 20.61 0.75 2.74
C CYS A 364 20.93 -0.25 3.85
N LEU A 365 21.45 -1.43 3.49
CA LEU A 365 21.74 -2.51 4.44
C LEU A 365 23.00 -2.21 5.26
N GLY A 366 23.96 -1.45 4.73
CA GLY A 366 25.12 -0.98 5.49
C GLY A 366 24.72 0.03 6.58
N LEU A 367 23.79 0.95 6.27
CA LEU A 367 23.34 1.97 7.23
C LEU A 367 22.19 1.52 8.14
N VAL A 368 21.36 0.56 7.69
CA VAL A 368 20.24 -0.02 8.44
C VAL A 368 20.24 -1.55 8.31
N PRO A 369 21.17 -2.26 8.98
CA PRO A 369 21.31 -3.71 8.85
C PRO A 369 20.05 -4.50 9.22
N ALA A 370 19.22 -3.96 10.11
CA ALA A 370 17.95 -4.57 10.53
C ALA A 370 16.97 -4.81 9.37
N ALA A 371 17.11 -4.11 8.24
CA ALA A 371 16.27 -4.32 7.06
C ALA A 371 16.58 -5.62 6.31
N ALA A 372 17.76 -6.23 6.50
CA ALA A 372 18.18 -7.41 5.75
C ALA A 372 17.22 -8.59 5.95
N ALA A 373 16.86 -8.87 7.21
CA ALA A 373 16.02 -10.01 7.56
C ALA A 373 14.60 -9.91 6.97
N GLY A 374 14.04 -8.70 6.86
CA GLY A 374 12.71 -8.49 6.28
C GLY A 374 12.71 -8.45 4.74
N LEU A 375 13.84 -8.09 4.11
CA LEU A 375 13.89 -7.70 2.70
C LEU A 375 13.36 -8.77 1.73
N PRO A 376 13.81 -10.05 1.78
CA PRO A 376 13.29 -11.08 0.88
C PRO A 376 11.77 -11.28 0.99
N HIS A 377 11.20 -11.06 2.18
CA HIS A 377 9.80 -11.27 2.48
C HIS A 377 8.91 -10.20 1.84
N TYR A 378 9.23 -8.92 2.05
CA TYR A 378 8.50 -7.81 1.43
C TYR A 378 8.71 -7.79 -0.08
N TRP A 379 9.94 -8.05 -0.54
CA TRP A 379 10.25 -8.01 -1.97
C TRP A 379 9.46 -9.09 -2.73
N LEU A 380 9.43 -10.33 -2.24
CA LEU A 380 8.61 -11.37 -2.85
C LEU A 380 7.12 -11.00 -2.84
N SER A 381 6.60 -10.54 -1.70
CA SER A 381 5.18 -10.12 -1.59
C SER A 381 4.81 -9.09 -2.65
N PHE A 382 5.64 -8.06 -2.81
CA PHE A 382 5.36 -6.98 -3.75
C PHE A 382 5.55 -7.40 -5.22
N LEU A 383 6.50 -8.30 -5.51
CA LEU A 383 6.64 -8.92 -6.83
C LEU A 383 5.40 -9.73 -7.21
N VAL A 384 4.95 -10.63 -6.32
CA VAL A 384 3.74 -11.43 -6.57
C VAL A 384 2.52 -10.52 -6.72
N LEU A 385 2.38 -9.50 -5.86
CA LEU A 385 1.30 -8.53 -5.98
C LEU A 385 1.29 -7.83 -7.34
N SER A 386 2.47 -7.43 -7.84
CA SER A 386 2.63 -6.81 -9.15
C SER A 386 2.30 -7.79 -10.27
N TYR A 387 2.80 -9.02 -10.17
CA TYR A 387 2.56 -10.08 -11.15
C TYR A 387 1.07 -10.41 -11.29
N LEU A 388 0.36 -10.65 -10.19
CA LEU A 388 -1.10 -10.87 -10.19
C LEU A 388 -1.87 -9.70 -10.79
N GLY A 389 -1.41 -8.47 -10.55
CA GLY A 389 -1.97 -7.27 -11.15
C GLY A 389 -1.84 -7.22 -12.67
N HIS A 390 -0.76 -7.78 -13.22
CA HIS A 390 -0.55 -7.91 -14.66
C HIS A 390 -1.33 -9.07 -15.27
N LEU A 391 -1.36 -10.23 -14.63
CA LEU A 391 -2.15 -11.38 -15.10
C LEU A 391 -3.63 -11.00 -15.30
N ARG A 392 -4.17 -10.17 -14.40
CA ARG A 392 -5.53 -9.63 -14.53
C ARG A 392 -5.75 -8.74 -15.76
N LYS A 393 -4.75 -7.95 -16.16
CA LYS A 393 -4.89 -6.89 -17.19
C LYS A 393 -4.45 -7.33 -18.58
N ALA A 394 -3.60 -8.34 -18.68
CA ALA A 394 -2.93 -8.65 -19.93
C ALA A 394 -3.83 -9.40 -20.92
N ALA A 395 -3.98 -8.82 -22.11
CA ALA A 395 -4.47 -9.50 -23.31
C ALA A 395 -3.38 -10.42 -23.91
N PRO A 396 -3.75 -11.42 -24.73
CA PRO A 396 -2.76 -12.26 -25.41
C PRO A 396 -1.87 -11.42 -26.35
N GLY A 397 -0.55 -11.38 -26.13
CA GLY A 397 0.39 -10.63 -26.98
C GLY A 397 1.85 -10.61 -26.48
N GLY A 398 2.79 -10.25 -27.36
CA GLY A 398 4.24 -10.34 -27.10
C GLY A 398 4.75 -9.47 -25.94
N ALA A 399 4.24 -8.24 -25.79
CA ALA A 399 4.59 -7.37 -24.67
C ALA A 399 4.13 -7.95 -23.30
N SER A 400 3.02 -8.71 -23.29
CA SER A 400 2.58 -9.41 -22.08
C SER A 400 3.50 -10.59 -21.73
N ALA A 401 4.08 -11.27 -22.73
CA ALA A 401 4.98 -12.40 -22.50
C ALA A 401 6.32 -11.94 -21.92
N ALA A 402 6.91 -10.87 -22.45
CA ALA A 402 8.16 -10.30 -21.93
C ALA A 402 8.02 -9.83 -20.47
N LEU A 403 6.90 -9.16 -20.14
CA LEU A 403 6.64 -8.70 -18.78
C LEU A 403 6.39 -9.86 -17.81
N ARG A 404 5.74 -10.94 -18.26
CA ARG A 404 5.60 -12.16 -17.46
C ARG A 404 6.97 -12.78 -17.17
N ALA A 405 7.81 -12.94 -18.19
CA ALA A 405 9.15 -13.47 -18.02
C ALA A 405 10.00 -12.60 -17.07
N PHE A 406 9.83 -11.28 -17.08
CA PHE A 406 10.44 -10.38 -16.09
C PHE A 406 10.03 -10.73 -14.66
N HIS A 407 8.72 -10.82 -14.38
CA HIS A 407 8.24 -11.15 -13.02
C HIS A 407 8.69 -12.54 -12.57
N GLU A 408 8.67 -13.54 -13.45
CA GLU A 408 9.13 -14.89 -13.13
C GLU A 408 10.62 -14.94 -12.78
N ARG A 409 11.47 -14.19 -13.50
CA ARG A 409 12.90 -14.04 -13.17
C ARG A 409 13.10 -13.37 -11.82
N GLU A 410 12.39 -12.27 -11.55
CA GLU A 410 12.51 -11.53 -10.30
C GLU A 410 12.03 -12.35 -9.09
N ILE A 411 10.93 -13.09 -9.23
CA ILE A 411 10.44 -14.01 -8.20
C ILE A 411 11.47 -15.11 -7.92
N ARG A 412 12.11 -15.67 -8.96
CA ARG A 412 13.18 -16.66 -8.80
C ARG A 412 14.39 -16.07 -8.06
N ARG A 413 14.83 -14.87 -8.45
CA ARG A 413 15.93 -14.14 -7.79
C ARG A 413 15.70 -14.02 -6.29
N VAL A 414 14.53 -13.53 -5.88
CA VAL A 414 14.20 -13.36 -4.44
C VAL A 414 14.00 -14.70 -3.74
N ARG A 415 13.49 -15.71 -4.43
CA ARG A 415 13.36 -17.06 -3.86
C ARG A 415 14.71 -17.65 -3.45
N GLU A 416 15.78 -17.35 -4.19
CA GLU A 416 17.14 -17.84 -3.92
C GLU A 416 17.87 -17.00 -2.85
N MET A 417 17.36 -15.81 -2.51
CA MET A 417 17.89 -15.01 -1.41
C MET A 417 17.65 -15.71 -0.07
N ARG A 418 18.76 -15.97 0.65
CA ARG A 418 18.72 -16.40 2.04
C ARG A 418 18.33 -15.20 2.93
N PRO A 419 17.57 -15.43 4.03
CA PRO A 419 17.26 -14.41 5.02
C PRO A 419 18.50 -13.76 5.63
#